data_AF-A0A2T0WR42-F1
#
_entry.id   AF-A0A2T0WR42-F1
#
_cell.length_a   1.000
_cell.length_b   1.000
_cell.length_c   1.000
_cell.angle_alpha   90.00
_cell.angle_beta   90.00
_cell.angle_gamma   90.00
#
_symmetry.space_group_name_H-M   'P 1'
#
loop_
_entity.id
_entity.type
_entity.pdbx_description
1 polymer ?
#
loop_
_entity_poly.entity_id
_entity_poly.type
_entity_poly.pdbx_seq_one_letter_code
_entity_poly.pdbx_strand_id
1 'polypeptide(L)'
;MSDKKSGFDEVESLLQEIGAKIEELIEKGKEAGGEVKEDIENKINDLRDEKTTLEKEFKKGKAKVEKLYKEKKEEYEPQLSESAVHFKEGFKQILEGIRTLLGSK
;
A
#
# COMPACT_ATOMS: atom_id res chain seq x y z
N MET A 1 -5.70 5.73 -24.32
CA MET A 1 -4.39 5.65 -23.64
C MET A 1 -4.67 5.18 -22.24
N SER A 2 -4.20 4.00 -21.85
CA SER A 2 -4.47 3.45 -20.53
C SER A 2 -3.60 4.19 -19.52
N ASP A 3 -4.21 5.02 -18.67
CA ASP A 3 -3.54 5.72 -17.57
C ASP A 3 -2.90 4.68 -16.66
N LYS A 4 -1.59 4.45 -16.84
CA LYS A 4 -0.80 3.59 -15.96
C LYS A 4 -0.67 4.31 -14.63
N LYS A 5 -1.60 4.02 -13.70
CA LYS A 5 -1.51 4.40 -12.29
C LYS A 5 -0.10 4.09 -11.77
N SER A 6 0.48 5.02 -11.04
CA SER A 6 1.80 4.83 -10.45
C SER A 6 1.73 3.68 -9.43
N GLY A 7 2.85 3.00 -9.16
CA GLY A 7 2.89 1.99 -8.09
C GLY A 7 2.51 2.56 -6.72
N PHE A 8 2.62 3.87 -6.52
CA PHE A 8 2.13 4.54 -5.32
C PHE A 8 0.60 4.67 -5.32
N ASP A 9 -0.01 4.95 -6.48
CA ASP A 9 -1.46 5.08 -6.64
C ASP A 9 -2.16 3.72 -6.42
N GLU A 10 -1.50 2.62 -6.81
CA GLU A 10 -1.98 1.26 -6.52
C GLU A 10 -2.02 0.98 -5.01
N VAL A 11 -0.97 1.37 -4.27
CA VAL A 11 -0.92 1.18 -2.81
C VAL A 11 -1.90 2.12 -2.09
N GLU A 12 -2.05 3.36 -2.55
CA GLU A 12 -3.09 4.27 -2.03
C GLU A 12 -4.50 3.70 -2.26
N SER A 13 -4.76 3.13 -3.44
CA SER A 13 -6.04 2.48 -3.73
C SER A 13 -6.28 1.31 -2.78
N LEU A 14 -5.27 0.48 -2.50
CA LEU A 14 -5.38 -0.63 -1.55
C LEU A 14 -5.68 -0.15 -0.12
N LEU A 15 -5.02 0.92 0.33
CA LEU A 15 -5.27 1.52 1.65
C LEU A 15 -6.71 2.07 1.79
N GLN A 16 -7.25 2.64 0.71
CA GLN A 16 -8.63 3.10 0.64
C GLN A 16 -9.61 1.93 0.67
N GLU A 17 -9.35 0.86 -0.08
CA GLU A 17 -10.17 -0.35 -0.08
C GLU A 17 -10.20 -1.03 1.30
N ILE A 18 -9.06 -1.11 1.99
CA ILE A 18 -9.01 -1.61 3.38
C ILE A 18 -9.85 -0.73 4.30
N GLY A 19 -9.77 0.59 4.14
CA GLY A 19 -10.60 1.55 4.88
C GLY A 19 -12.10 1.32 4.67
N ALA A 20 -12.53 1.21 3.42
CA ALA A 20 -13.93 0.94 3.07
C ALA A 20 -14.42 -0.40 3.64
N LYS A 21 -13.57 -1.43 3.62
CA LYS A 21 -13.89 -2.75 4.17
C LYS A 21 -14.01 -2.75 5.69
N ILE A 22 -13.21 -1.93 6.39
CA ILE A 22 -13.37 -1.69 7.83
C ILE A 22 -14.73 -1.04 8.11
N GLU A 23 -15.14 -0.04 7.32
CA GLU A 23 -16.45 0.62 7.48
C GLU A 23 -17.61 -0.36 7.27
N GLU A 24 -17.54 -1.18 6.22
CA GLU A 24 -18.52 -2.23 5.94
C GLU A 24 -18.62 -3.25 7.09
N LEU A 25 -17.48 -3.67 7.65
CA LEU A 25 -17.46 -4.58 8.80
C LEU A 25 -18.01 -3.92 10.07
N ILE A 26 -17.74 -2.64 10.30
CA ILE A 26 -18.33 -1.90 11.43
C ILE A 26 -19.86 -1.88 11.31
N GLU A 27 -20.39 -1.67 10.11
CA GLU A 27 -21.83 -1.66 9.87
C GLU A 27 -22.44 -3.05 10.10
N LYS A 28 -21.82 -4.10 9.56
CA LYS A 28 -22.21 -5.50 9.82
C LYS A 28 -22.13 -5.88 11.29
N GLY A 29 -21.12 -5.38 12.01
CA GLY A 29 -20.95 -5.63 13.45
C GLY A 29 -22.00 -4.94 14.33
N LYS A 30 -22.58 -3.83 13.88
CA LYS A 30 -23.71 -3.17 14.56
C LYS A 30 -25.01 -3.96 14.44
N GLU A 31 -25.19 -4.65 13.32
CA GLU A 31 -26.37 -5.50 13.04
C GLU A 31 -26.22 -6.92 13.61
N ALA A 32 -24.98 -7.37 13.84
CA ALA A 32 -24.67 -8.67 14.42
C ALA A 32 -24.81 -8.70 15.95
N GLY A 33 -25.26 -9.83 16.48
CA GLY A 33 -25.35 -10.09 17.93
C GLY A 33 -24.43 -11.22 18.39
N GLY A 34 -24.02 -11.18 19.66
CA GLY A 34 -23.28 -12.26 20.33
C GLY A 34 -21.88 -12.50 19.75
N GLU A 35 -21.49 -13.77 19.62
CA GLU A 35 -20.16 -14.22 19.16
C GLU A 35 -19.78 -13.67 17.78
N VAL A 36 -20.76 -13.50 16.87
CA VAL A 36 -20.52 -12.95 15.52
C VAL A 36 -20.02 -11.51 15.58
N LYS A 37 -20.46 -10.74 16.59
CA LYS A 37 -20.00 -9.37 16.79
C LYS A 37 -18.53 -9.34 17.25
N GLU A 38 -18.15 -10.23 18.16
CA GLU A 38 -16.78 -10.33 18.67
C GLU A 38 -15.80 -10.73 17.56
N ASP A 39 -16.17 -11.70 16.71
CA ASP A 39 -15.38 -12.07 15.53
C ASP A 39 -15.21 -10.91 14.54
N ILE A 40 -16.26 -10.13 14.31
CA ILE A 40 -16.21 -8.95 13.44
C ILE A 40 -15.31 -7.86 14.04
N GLU A 41 -15.39 -7.61 15.35
CA GLU A 41 -14.55 -6.64 16.05
C GLU A 41 -13.08 -7.03 16.00
N ASN A 42 -12.76 -8.31 16.19
CA ASN A 42 -11.39 -8.83 16.04
C ASN A 42 -10.88 -8.61 14.61
N LYS A 43 -11.69 -8.92 13.59
CA LYS A 43 -11.34 -8.70 12.19
C LYS A 43 -11.08 -7.23 11.86
N ILE A 44 -11.86 -6.32 12.45
CA ILE A 44 -11.67 -4.87 12.29
C ILE A 44 -10.34 -4.42 12.89
N ASN A 45 -9.97 -4.95 14.06
CA ASN A 45 -8.71 -4.61 14.71
C ASN A 45 -7.52 -5.09 13.89
N ASP A 46 -7.54 -6.33 13.41
CA ASP A 46 -6.48 -6.86 12.53
C ASP A 46 -6.28 -5.99 11.29
N LEU A 47 -7.37 -5.62 10.60
CA LEU A 47 -7.32 -4.77 9.41
C LEU A 47 -6.80 -3.35 9.71
N ARG A 48 -7.09 -2.81 10.90
CA ARG A 48 -6.57 -1.50 11.32
C ARG A 48 -5.07 -1.53 11.56
N ASP A 49 -4.58 -2.60 12.18
CA ASP A 49 -3.15 -2.78 12.48
C ASP A 49 -2.34 -3.00 11.19
N GLU A 50 -2.85 -3.82 10.28
CA GLU A 50 -2.28 -4.02 8.94
C GLU A 50 -2.25 -2.71 8.15
N LYS A 51 -3.37 -1.96 8.13
CA LYS A 51 -3.46 -0.66 7.46
C LYS A 51 -2.44 0.32 8.01
N THR A 52 -2.36 0.45 9.34
CA THR A 52 -1.43 1.37 10.00
C THR A 52 0.04 1.04 9.67
N THR A 53 0.36 -0.25 9.65
CA THR A 53 1.69 -0.73 9.28
C THR A 53 2.01 -0.38 7.83
N LEU A 54 1.08 -0.67 6.91
CA LEU A 54 1.24 -0.39 5.49
C LEU A 54 1.36 1.13 5.20
N GLU A 55 0.55 1.96 5.85
CA GLU A 55 0.64 3.43 5.73
C GLU A 55 2.01 3.94 6.19
N LYS A 56 2.55 3.40 7.28
CA LYS A 56 3.85 3.80 7.82
C LYS A 56 4.99 3.42 6.87
N GLU A 57 4.97 2.22 6.30
CA GLU A 57 5.96 1.77 5.33
C GLU A 57 5.85 2.54 4.02
N PHE A 58 4.63 2.78 3.54
CA PHE A 58 4.36 3.58 2.35
C PHE A 58 4.91 5.00 2.49
N LYS A 59 4.64 5.66 3.62
CA LYS A 59 5.11 7.02 3.89
C LYS A 59 6.63 7.08 3.97
N LYS A 60 7.27 6.08 4.58
CA LYS A 60 8.74 5.95 4.60
C LYS A 60 9.32 5.73 3.21
N GLY A 61 8.70 4.86 2.41
CA GLY A 61 9.11 4.57 1.03
C GLY A 61 9.03 5.81 0.15
N LYS A 62 7.89 6.51 0.18
CA LYS A 62 7.67 7.76 -0.55
C LYS A 62 8.68 8.84 -0.17
N ALA A 63 8.89 9.07 1.13
CA ALA A 63 9.86 10.04 1.61
C ALA A 63 11.31 9.69 1.20
N LYS A 64 11.68 8.41 1.19
CA LYS A 64 13.00 7.96 0.73
C LYS A 64 13.19 8.19 -0.76
N VAL A 65 12.17 7.93 -1.58
CA VAL A 65 12.21 8.17 -3.02
C VAL A 65 12.27 9.67 -3.33
N GLU A 66 11.43 10.49 -2.69
CA GLU A 66 11.46 11.94 -2.85
C GLU A 66 12.81 12.54 -2.44
N LYS A 67 13.39 12.06 -1.33
CA LYS A 67 14.71 12.46 -0.87
C LYS A 67 15.81 12.08 -1.86
N LEU A 68 15.85 10.83 -2.31
CA LEU A 68 16.81 10.37 -3.32
C LEU A 68 16.67 11.14 -4.64
N TYR A 69 15.44 11.42 -5.06
CA TYR A 69 15.17 12.19 -6.27
C TYR A 69 15.66 13.63 -6.12
N LYS A 70 15.42 14.26 -4.97
CA LYS A 70 15.85 15.64 -4.70
C LYS A 70 17.38 15.75 -4.60
N GLU A 71 18.02 14.86 -3.83
CA GLU A 71 19.48 14.81 -3.68
C GLU A 71 20.17 14.53 -5.03
N LYS A 72 19.68 13.58 -5.82
CA LYS A 72 20.24 13.30 -7.15
C LYS A 72 19.90 14.34 -8.21
N LYS A 73 18.80 15.08 -8.07
CA LYS A 73 18.43 16.16 -9.01
C LYS A 73 19.32 17.38 -8.81
N GLU A 74 19.75 17.66 -7.58
CA GLU A 74 20.75 18.69 -7.29
C GLU A 74 22.15 18.30 -7.79
N GLU A 75 22.44 17.00 -7.94
CA GLU A 75 23.79 16.50 -8.26
C GLU A 75 23.98 16.06 -9.73
N TYR A 76 22.96 15.50 -10.40
CA TYR A 76 23.07 14.89 -11.73
C TYR A 76 21.76 14.96 -12.56
N GLU A 77 21.41 16.13 -13.09
CA GLU A 77 20.25 16.31 -13.98
C GLU A 77 20.21 15.42 -15.25
N PRO A 78 21.33 15.00 -15.89
CA PRO A 78 21.23 14.18 -17.11
C PRO A 78 21.20 12.64 -16.90
N GLN A 79 21.60 12.09 -15.74
CA GLN A 79 21.71 10.62 -15.54
C GLN A 79 20.51 9.97 -14.82
N LEU A 80 19.60 10.76 -14.24
CA LEU A 80 18.43 10.26 -13.52
C LEU A 80 17.42 9.49 -14.40
N SER A 81 17.41 9.74 -15.71
CA SER A 81 16.52 9.08 -16.67
C SER A 81 16.80 7.57 -16.80
N GLU A 82 18.06 7.15 -16.70
CA GLU A 82 18.46 5.73 -16.78
C GLU A 82 18.16 4.98 -15.46
N SER A 83 18.35 5.64 -14.32
CA SER A 83 18.16 5.00 -13.00
C SER A 83 16.69 4.74 -12.66
N ALA A 84 15.77 5.55 -13.20
CA ALA A 84 14.32 5.39 -13.00
C ALA A 84 13.77 4.10 -13.65
N VAL A 85 14.41 3.61 -14.72
CA VAL A 85 14.05 2.34 -15.38
C VAL A 85 14.35 1.16 -14.45
N HIS A 86 15.53 1.14 -13.84
CA HIS A 86 15.91 0.07 -12.91
C HIS A 86 15.14 0.13 -11.58
N PHE A 87 14.79 1.33 -11.09
CA PHE A 87 13.92 1.45 -9.92
C PHE A 87 12.54 0.85 -10.18
N LYS A 88 11.99 1.05 -11.38
CA LYS A 88 10.70 0.49 -11.78
C LYS A 88 10.73 -1.04 -11.84
N GLU A 89 11.84 -1.62 -12.30
CA GLU A 89 12.05 -3.07 -12.32
C GLU A 89 12.18 -3.66 -10.91
N GLY A 90 12.96 -3.03 -10.04
CA GLY A 90 13.08 -3.46 -8.63
C GLY A 90 11.77 -3.35 -7.86
N PHE A 91 10.99 -2.29 -8.09
CA PHE A 91 9.68 -2.12 -7.47
C PHE A 91 8.65 -3.15 -7.98
N LYS A 92 8.76 -3.55 -9.25
CA LYS A 92 7.92 -4.61 -9.83
C LYS A 92 8.20 -5.98 -9.19
N GLN A 93 9.46 -6.29 -8.89
CA GLN A 93 9.82 -7.52 -8.16
C GLN A 93 9.29 -7.53 -6.73
N ILE A 94 9.28 -6.38 -6.05
CA ILE A 94 8.69 -6.25 -4.71
C ILE A 94 7.17 -6.47 -4.78
N LEU A 95 6.50 -5.87 -5.76
CA LEU A 95 5.06 -6.07 -5.99
C LEU A 95 4.71 -7.53 -6.33
N GLU A 96 5.54 -8.22 -7.11
CA GLU A 96 5.38 -9.64 -7.41
C GLU A 96 5.55 -10.49 -6.16
N GLY A 97 6.56 -10.23 -5.32
CA GLY A 97 6.76 -10.95 -4.06
C GLY A 97 5.58 -10.78 -3.10
N ILE A 98 5.01 -9.57 -3.00
CA ILE A 98 3.82 -9.31 -2.19
C ILE A 98 2.59 -10.02 -2.77
N ARG A 99 2.41 -10.01 -4.10
CA ARG A 99 1.32 -10.78 -4.76
C ARG A 99 1.47 -12.28 -4.57
N THR A 100 2.68 -12.83 -4.54
CA THR A 100 2.90 -14.26 -4.26
C THR A 100 2.57 -14.60 -2.82
N LEU A 101 2.93 -13.74 -1.86
CA LEU A 101 2.59 -13.94 -0.45
C LEU A 101 1.09 -13.82 -0.19
N LEU A 102 0.39 -12.89 -0.86
CA LEU A 102 -1.06 -12.69 -0.71
C LEU A 102 -1.90 -13.61 -1.60
N GLY A 103 -1.32 -14.15 -2.68
CA GLY A 103 -1.96 -15.05 -3.63
C GLY A 103 -1.74 -16.53 -3.32
N SER A 104 -0.89 -16.87 -2.35
CA SER A 104 -0.78 -18.24 -1.83
C SER A 104 -2.01 -18.58 -0.99
N LYS A 105 -3.00 -19.12 -1.67
CA LYS A 105 -4.01 -20.02 -1.13
C LYS A 105 -3.90 -21.36 -1.87
#